data_AF-A0A2V8R190-F1
#
_entry.id   AF-A0A2V8R190-F1
#
_cell.length_a   1.000
_cell.length_b   1.000
_cell.length_c   1.000
_cell.angle_alpha   90.00
_cell.angle_beta   90.00
_cell.angle_gamma   90.00
#
_symmetry.space_group_name_H-M   'P 1'
#
loop_
_entity.id
_entity.type
_entity.pdbx_description
1 polymer ?
#
loop_
_entity_poly.entity_id
_entity_poly.type
_entity_poly.pdbx_seq_one_letter_code
_entity_poly.pdbx_strand_id
1 'polypeptide(L)'
;MRMGTQPGNSVLDANAESRWVRRLFIADNSALANGLGGPNPTLTTQALATRTAEKIFQTHFGGSPWVASSNAVSSVDHSVTEAVIRRGL
;
A
#
# COMPACT_ATOMS: atom_id res chain seq x y z
N MET A 1 -5.51 14.94 -1.35
CA MET A 1 -4.51 15.27 -2.38
C MET A 1 -4.59 14.22 -3.48
N ARG A 2 -5.56 14.34 -4.39
CA ARG A 2 -5.93 13.20 -5.24
C ARG A 2 -4.87 12.85 -6.27
N MET A 3 -4.70 11.55 -6.53
CA MET A 3 -4.03 11.05 -7.73
C MET A 3 -4.87 11.34 -8.98
N GLY A 4 -4.20 11.46 -10.12
CA GLY A 4 -4.85 11.58 -11.41
C GLY A 4 -3.84 11.62 -12.56
N THR A 5 -4.34 11.54 -13.79
CA THR A 5 -3.50 11.52 -15.00
C THR A 5 -3.10 12.92 -15.47
N GLN A 6 -3.80 13.96 -15.04
CA GLN A 6 -3.61 15.34 -15.50
C GLN A 6 -3.06 16.23 -14.38
N PRO A 7 -1.91 16.91 -14.55
CA PRO A 7 -1.35 17.79 -13.53
C PRO A 7 -2.27 18.94 -13.12
N GLY A 8 -3.05 19.47 -14.06
CA GLY A 8 -3.95 20.60 -13.80
C GLY A 8 -5.11 20.30 -12.84
N ASN A 9 -5.34 19.04 -12.50
CA ASN A 9 -6.43 18.66 -11.61
C ASN A 9 -6.04 17.58 -10.58
N SER A 10 -4.77 17.19 -10.47
CA SER A 10 -4.30 16.16 -9.54
C SER A 10 -3.06 16.63 -8.79
N VAL A 11 -2.95 16.23 -7.51
CA VAL A 11 -1.80 16.58 -6.68
C VAL A 11 -0.69 15.55 -6.81
N LEU A 12 -1.08 14.30 -7.04
CA LEU A 12 -0.19 13.14 -7.10
C LEU A 12 -0.20 12.52 -8.48
N ASP A 13 0.91 11.88 -8.84
CA ASP A 13 1.01 11.02 -10.01
C ASP A 13 0.43 9.62 -9.78
N ALA A 14 0.57 8.72 -10.76
CA ALA A 14 0.07 7.36 -10.68
C ALA A 14 0.79 6.50 -9.62
N ASN A 15 1.97 6.92 -9.15
CA ASN A 15 2.76 6.26 -8.11
C ASN A 15 2.52 6.86 -6.71
N ALA A 16 1.56 7.78 -6.60
CA ALA A 16 1.27 8.53 -5.39
C ALA A 16 2.41 9.50 -4.96
N GLU A 17 3.30 9.86 -5.89
CA GLU A 17 4.34 10.88 -5.67
C GLU A 17 3.76 12.28 -5.94
N SER A 18 4.17 13.25 -5.13
CA SER A 18 3.87 14.67 -5.34
C SER A 18 4.45 15.15 -6.66
N ARG A 19 3.62 15.87 -7.43
CA ARG A 19 4.06 16.47 -8.70
C ARG A 19 5.06 17.60 -8.56
N TRP A 20 5.10 18.24 -7.38
CA TRP A 20 5.93 19.43 -7.13
C TRP A 20 7.10 19.17 -6.19
N VAL A 21 7.03 18.09 -5.39
CA VAL A 21 8.08 17.75 -4.41
C VAL A 21 8.58 16.36 -4.71
N ARG A 22 9.82 16.28 -5.22
CA ARG A 22 10.48 15.00 -5.49
C ARG A 22 10.61 14.18 -4.22
N ARG A 23 10.34 12.88 -4.31
CA ARG A 23 10.45 11.89 -3.25
C ARG A 23 9.51 12.14 -2.05
N LEU A 24 8.43 12.91 -2.26
CA LEU A 24 7.34 13.04 -1.29
C LEU A 24 6.15 12.20 -1.77
N PHE A 25 5.73 11.22 -0.98
CA PHE A 25 4.65 10.30 -1.32
C PHE A 25 3.49 10.42 -0.34
N ILE A 26 2.26 10.30 -0.84
CA ILE A 26 1.04 10.33 -0.02
C ILE A 26 0.21 9.10 -0.37
N ALA A 27 0.06 8.18 0.57
CA ALA A 27 -0.68 6.92 0.37
C ALA A 27 -1.77 6.73 1.44
N ASP A 28 -2.51 7.80 1.72
CA ASP A 28 -3.68 7.80 2.59
C ASP A 28 -4.98 7.94 1.77
N ASN A 29 -6.12 8.08 2.47
CA ASN A 29 -7.42 8.24 1.81
C ASN A 29 -7.49 9.46 0.88
N SER A 30 -6.67 10.49 1.12
CA SER A 30 -6.68 11.72 0.34
C SER A 30 -6.10 11.53 -1.07
N ALA A 31 -5.32 10.46 -1.29
CA ALA A 31 -4.74 10.09 -2.58
C ALA A 31 -5.77 9.46 -3.54
N LEU A 32 -6.90 8.99 -3.02
CA LEU A 32 -7.93 8.32 -3.81
C LEU A 32 -8.60 9.28 -4.79
N ALA A 33 -8.69 8.87 -6.06
CA ALA A 33 -9.08 9.76 -7.16
C ALA A 33 -10.55 10.19 -7.14
N ASN A 34 -11.43 9.36 -6.57
CA ASN A 34 -12.88 9.49 -6.63
C ASN A 34 -13.54 9.88 -5.31
N GLY A 35 -12.77 10.07 -4.23
CA GLY A 35 -13.34 10.30 -2.89
C GLY A 35 -14.28 9.17 -2.49
N LEU A 36 -13.74 8.04 -2.01
CA LEU A 36 -14.50 6.87 -1.57
C LEU A 36 -15.51 7.26 -0.46
N GLY A 37 -16.74 7.60 -0.85
CA GLY A 37 -17.83 8.06 0.04
C GLY A 37 -18.85 6.97 0.40
N GLY A 38 -18.67 5.73 -0.06
CA GLY A 38 -19.59 4.62 0.21
C GLY A 38 -19.01 3.58 1.18
N PRO A 39 -18.11 2.69 0.74
CA PRO A 39 -17.48 1.69 1.60
C PRO A 39 -16.32 2.28 2.42
N ASN A 40 -16.02 1.66 3.57
CA ASN A 40 -14.85 2.03 4.38
C ASN A 40 -13.55 1.84 3.55
N PRO A 41 -12.76 2.91 3.32
CA PRO A 41 -11.61 2.87 2.41
C PRO A 41 -10.38 2.13 2.98
N THR A 42 -10.41 1.63 4.22
CA THR A 42 -9.21 1.06 4.88
C THR A 42 -8.45 0.04 4.02
N LEU A 43 -9.12 -0.98 3.47
CA LEU A 43 -8.44 -2.00 2.66
C LEU A 43 -7.88 -1.44 1.35
N THR A 44 -8.62 -0.54 0.70
CA THR A 44 -8.16 0.16 -0.52
C THR A 44 -6.92 0.99 -0.22
N THR A 45 -6.90 1.67 0.93
CA THR A 45 -5.77 2.51 1.35
C THR A 45 -4.56 1.67 1.77
N GLN A 46 -4.76 0.53 2.42
CA GLN A 46 -3.68 -0.42 2.71
C GLN A 46 -3.08 -0.99 1.41
N ALA A 47 -3.92 -1.36 0.44
CA ALA A 47 -3.46 -1.81 -0.87
C ALA A 47 -2.66 -0.71 -1.60
N LEU A 48 -3.15 0.53 -1.57
CA LEU A 48 -2.45 1.68 -2.13
C LEU A 48 -1.09 1.91 -1.46
N ALA A 49 -1.04 1.93 -0.13
CA ALA A 49 0.17 2.12 0.65
C ALA A 49 1.21 1.03 0.36
N THR A 50 0.78 -0.23 0.29
CA THR A 50 1.67 -1.37 -0.02
C THR A 50 2.25 -1.24 -1.43
N ARG A 51 1.43 -0.92 -2.43
CA ARG A 51 1.87 -0.68 -3.81
C ARG A 51 2.82 0.53 -3.91
N THR A 52 2.54 1.62 -3.22
CA THR A 52 3.40 2.81 -3.19
C THR A 52 4.75 2.50 -2.55
N ALA A 53 4.77 1.74 -1.46
CA ALA A 53 6.01 1.27 -0.83
C ALA A 53 6.85 0.42 -1.80
N GLU A 54 6.22 -0.47 -2.57
CA GLU A 54 6.91 -1.23 -3.63
C GLU A 54 7.54 -0.33 -4.69
N LYS A 55 6.81 0.71 -5.15
CA LYS A 55 7.36 1.67 -6.11
C LYS A 55 8.55 2.44 -5.56
N ILE A 56 8.50 2.84 -4.29
CA ILE A 56 9.64 3.48 -3.60
C ILE A 56 10.84 2.53 -3.56
N PHE A 57 10.63 1.28 -3.16
CA PHE A 57 11.70 0.28 -3.05
C PHE A 57 12.38 0.00 -4.39
N GLN A 58 11.58 -0.20 -5.45
CA GLN A 58 12.08 -0.40 -6.81
C GLN A 58 12.87 0.82 -7.31
N THR A 59 12.29 2.02 -7.17
CA THR A 59 12.82 3.24 -7.81
C THR A 59 14.02 3.81 -7.09
N HIS A 60 14.11 3.64 -5.76
CA HIS A 60 15.14 4.31 -4.96
C HIS A 60 16.12 3.36 -4.28
N PHE A 61 15.79 2.07 -4.18
CA PHE A 61 16.62 1.09 -3.47
C PHE A 61 16.96 -0.15 -4.32
N GLY A 62 16.52 -0.20 -5.58
CA GLY A 62 16.85 -1.30 -6.52
C GLY A 62 16.23 -2.65 -6.13
N GLY A 63 15.21 -2.63 -5.29
CA GLY A 63 14.62 -3.84 -4.73
C GLY A 63 13.61 -4.55 -5.65
N SER A 64 13.39 -5.83 -5.41
CA SER A 64 12.43 -6.66 -6.16
C SER A 64 10.97 -6.38 -5.76
N PRO A 65 9.99 -6.53 -6.68
CA PRO A 65 8.56 -6.49 -6.33
C PRO A 65 8.16 -7.61 -5.37
N TRP A 66 7.14 -7.37 -4.53
CA TRP A 66 6.57 -8.34 -3.59
C TRP A 66 5.04 -8.31 -3.49
N VAL A 67 4.35 -7.31 -4.06
CA VAL A 67 2.89 -7.15 -3.93
C VAL A 67 2.14 -8.23 -4.70
N ALA A 68 2.61 -8.56 -5.90
CA ALA A 68 1.99 -9.59 -6.74
C ALA A 68 2.38 -11.02 -6.36
N SER A 69 3.47 -11.18 -5.61
CA SER A 69 4.01 -12.48 -5.21
C SER A 69 4.63 -12.35 -3.83
N SER A 70 3.92 -12.83 -2.82
CA SER A 70 4.46 -13.01 -1.48
C SER A 70 4.32 -14.46 -1.06
N ASN A 71 5.32 -14.96 -0.33
CA ASN A 71 5.15 -16.21 0.39
C ASN A 71 4.10 -16.00 1.48
N ALA A 72 3.22 -16.97 1.69
CA ALA A 72 2.32 -16.94 2.83
C ALA A 72 3.17 -16.90 4.11
N VAL A 73 3.18 -15.75 4.78
CA VAL A 73 3.81 -15.61 6.10
C VAL A 73 2.72 -15.85 7.13
N SER A 74 2.94 -16.80 8.03
CA SER A 74 2.05 -16.99 9.18
C SER A 74 2.02 -15.69 9.99
N SER A 75 0.84 -15.07 10.09
CA SER A 75 0.59 -13.97 11.01
C SER A 75 0.39 -14.45 12.44
N VAL A 76 0.29 -15.77 12.64
CA VAL A 76 0.19 -16.40 13.94
C VAL A 76 1.61 -16.59 14.48
N ASP A 77 1.87 -16.01 15.64
CA ASP A 77 3.11 -16.25 16.39
C ASP A 77 3.31 -17.74 16.62
N HIS A 78 4.55 -18.20 16.52
CA HIS A 78 4.86 -19.63 16.64
C HIS A 78 4.33 -20.23 17.95
N SER A 79 4.37 -19.47 19.07
CA SER A 79 3.83 -19.93 20.35
C SER A 79 2.31 -20.22 20.30
N VAL A 80 1.56 -19.45 19.51
CA VAL A 80 0.12 -19.64 19.33
C VAL A 80 -0.13 -20.85 18.43
N THR A 81 0.64 -21.02 17.34
CA THR A 81 0.59 -22.21 16.50
C THR A 81 0.85 -23.48 17.34
N GLU A 82 1.90 -23.46 18.17
CA GLU A 82 2.23 -24.56 19.06
C GLU A 82 1.12 -24.82 20.10
N ALA A 83 0.52 -23.78 20.65
CA ALA A 83 -0.57 -23.93 21.62
C ALA A 83 -1.83 -24.56 20.99
N VAL A 84 -2.17 -24.22 19.75
CA VAL A 84 -3.28 -24.80 18.99
C VAL A 84 -3.02 -26.29 18.72
N ILE A 85 -1.82 -26.61 18.19
CA ILE A 85 -1.40 -28.00 17.93
C ILE A 85 -1.46 -28.84 19.21
N ARG A 86 -0.93 -28.34 20.33
CA ARG A 86 -0.97 -29.06 21.64
C ARG A 86 -2.39 -29.32 22.14
N ARG A 87 -3.36 -28.49 21.76
CA ARG A 87 -4.77 -28.64 22.13
C ARG A 87 -5.55 -29.54 21.16
N GLY A 88 -4.93 -30.00 20.07
CA GLY A 88 -5.58 -30.83 19.05
C GLY A 88 -6.68 -30.09 18.28
N LEU A 89 -6.54 -28.77 18.16
CA LEU A 89 -7.47 -27.88 17.44
C LEU A 89 -6.97 -27.60 16.02
#